data_AF-A0A520BNL0-F1
#
_entry.id   AF-A0A520BNL0-F1
#
_cell.length_a   1.000
_cell.length_b   1.000
_cell.length_c   1.000
_cell.angle_alpha   90.00
_cell.angle_beta   90.00
_cell.angle_gamma   90.00
#
_symmetry.space_group_name_H-M   'P 1'
#
loop_
_entity.id
_entity.type
_entity.pdbx_description
1 polymer ?
#
loop_
_entity_poly.entity_id
_entity_poly.type
_entity_poly.pdbx_seq_one_letter_code
_entity_poly.pdbx_strand_id
1 'polypeptide(L)' 'MFTKTIIPKKKSITIDLPENFIGENVRLIAIIEKDEVEAVDNNSNRIQEIYSKYPTLDLSNFKFNRNDANDFE' A
#
# COMPACT_ATOMS: atom_id res chain seq x y z
N MET A 1 -10.92 30.42 -6.68
CA MET A 1 -10.27 29.26 -7.33
C MET A 1 -11.30 28.15 -7.41
N PHE A 2 -11.69 27.73 -8.62
CA PHE A 2 -12.67 26.65 -8.82
C PHE A 2 -11.90 25.35 -9.10
N THR A 3 -12.11 24.33 -8.28
CA THR A 3 -11.42 23.04 -8.40
C THR A 3 -12.46 21.94 -8.35
N LYS A 4 -12.45 21.05 -9.36
CA LYS A 4 -13.34 19.90 -9.45
C LYS A 4 -12.50 18.66 -9.74
N THR A 5 -12.53 17.69 -8.82
CA THR A 5 -11.87 16.40 -9.00
C THR A 5 -12.80 15.47 -9.78
N ILE A 6 -12.33 14.94 -10.90
CA ILE A 6 -13.07 14.00 -11.73
C ILE A 6 -12.23 12.75 -11.92
N ILE A 7 -12.74 11.60 -11.50
CA ILE A 7 -12.09 10.31 -11.73
C ILE A 7 -12.59 9.76 -13.07
N PRO A 8 -11.76 9.70 -14.13
CA PRO A 8 -12.18 9.21 -15.44
C PRO A 8 -12.59 7.74 -15.40
N LYS A 9 -13.85 7.44 -15.74
CA LYS A 9 -14.34 6.07 -15.96
C LYS A 9 -14.27 5.64 -17.43
N LYS A 10 -13.96 6.57 -18.33
CA LYS A 10 -13.89 6.39 -19.78
C LYS A 10 -12.72 7.20 -20.33
N LYS A 11 -12.26 6.85 -21.54
CA LYS A 11 -11.15 7.51 -22.24
C LYS A 11 -11.40 9.01 -22.52
N SER A 12 -12.66 9.42 -22.63
CA SER A 12 -13.07 10.81 -22.83
C SER A 12 -14.00 11.27 -21.71
N ILE A 13 -13.79 12.50 -21.26
CA ILE A 13 -14.67 13.23 -20.33
C ILE A 13 -15.05 14.55 -20.99
N THR A 14 -16.32 14.90 -20.95
CA THR A 14 -16.82 16.25 -21.24
C THR A 14 -17.03 16.97 -19.92
N ILE A 15 -16.56 18.22 -19.81
CA ILE A 15 -16.72 19.05 -18.61
C ILE A 15 -17.54 20.26 -18.99
N ASP A 16 -18.70 20.42 -18.35
CA ASP A 16 -19.51 21.62 -18.51
C ASP A 16 -18.89 22.75 -17.70
N LEU A 17 -18.59 23.86 -18.38
CA LEU A 17 -18.08 25.06 -17.74
C LEU A 17 -19.25 25.90 -17.21
N PRO A 18 -19.12 26.49 -16.01
CA PRO A 18 -20.13 27.41 -15.51
C PRO A 18 -20.26 28.65 -16.41
N GLU A 19 -21.46 29.23 -16.50
CA GLU A 19 -21.75 30.34 -17.42
C GLU A 19 -20.86 31.57 -17.21
N ASN A 20 -20.40 31.80 -15.97
CA ASN A 20 -19.51 32.90 -15.63
C ASN A 20 -18.05 32.73 -16.10
N PHE A 21 -17.74 31.64 -16.82
CA PHE A 21 -16.42 31.40 -17.44
C PHE A 21 -16.45 31.62 -18.96
N ILE A 22 -17.61 31.95 -19.54
CA ILE A 22 -17.75 32.22 -20.97
C ILE A 22 -16.99 33.50 -21.34
N GLY A 23 -16.05 33.39 -22.27
CA GLY A 23 -15.21 34.51 -22.73
C GLY A 23 -13.88 34.68 -21.98
N GLU A 24 -13.63 33.87 -20.95
CA GLU A 24 -12.42 33.93 -20.13
C GLU A 24 -11.41 32.84 -20.51
N ASN A 25 -10.13 33.09 -20.22
CA ASN A 25 -9.07 32.10 -20.42
C ASN A 25 -9.06 31.08 -19.29
N VAL A 26 -9.41 29.82 -19.60
CA VAL A 26 -9.46 28.72 -18.63
C VAL A 26 -8.20 27.84 -18.73
N ARG A 27 -7.51 27.63 -17.61
CA ARG A 27 -6.39 26.68 -17.51
C ARG A 27 -6.88 25.36 -16.90
N LEU A 28 -6.66 24.26 -17.61
CA LEU A 28 -6.91 22.90 -17.13
C LEU A 28 -5.62 22.27 -16.63
N ILE A 29 -5.64 21.70 -15.43
CA ILE A 29 -4.51 20.97 -14.84
C ILE A 29 -5.00 19.55 -14.58
N ALA A 30 -4.36 18.57 -15.23
CA ALA A 30 -4.59 17.15 -14.97
C ALA A 30 -3.45 16.63 -14.11
N ILE A 31 -3.79 16.08 -12.95
CA ILE A 31 -2.83 15.43 -12.05
C ILE A 31 -3.12 13.94 -12.10
N ILE A 32 -2.10 13.15 -12.42
CA ILE A 32 -2.19 11.69 -12.38
C ILE A 32 -1.67 11.27 -11.01
N GLU A 33 -2.59 11.04 -10.08
CA GLU A 33 -2.27 10.38 -8.83
C GLU A 33 -2.30 8.88 -9.10
N LYS A 34 -1.15 8.22 -8.94
CA LYS A 34 -1.16 6.78 -8.73
C LYS A 34 -1.64 6.60 -7.31
N ASP A 35 -2.80 5.98 -7.12
CA ASP A 35 -3.06 5.32 -5.86
C ASP A 35 -1.88 4.36 -5.68
N GLU A 36 -0.94 4.70 -4.81
CA GLU A 36 -0.20 3.67 -4.10
C GLU A 36 -1.30 2.90 -3.41
N VAL A 37 -1.75 1.81 -4.04
CA VAL A 37 -2.55 0.79 -3.38
C VAL A 37 -1.81 0.59 -2.08
N GLU A 38 -2.39 1.06 -0.97
CA GLU A 38 -1.88 0.76 0.37
C GLU A 38 -1.53 -0.71 0.28
N ALA A 39 -0.25 -1.02 0.39
CA ALA A 39 0.20 -2.39 0.37
C ALA A 39 -0.44 -2.99 1.61
N VAL A 40 -1.66 -3.50 1.46
CA VAL A 40 -2.34 -4.33 2.44
C VAL A 40 -1.29 -5.35 2.76
N ASP A 41 -0.85 -5.31 3.99
CA ASP A 41 0.37 -5.87 4.50
C ASP A 41 0.37 -7.38 4.23
N ASN A 42 0.70 -7.79 3.00
CA ASN A 42 0.86 -9.17 2.54
C ASN A 42 2.11 -9.80 3.16
N ASN A 43 2.69 -9.14 4.15
CA ASN A 43 3.87 -9.54 4.88
C ASN A 43 3.61 -10.83 5.67
N SER A 44 2.38 -11.07 6.13
CA SER A 44 2.02 -12.35 6.78
C SER A 44 2.17 -13.55 5.83
N ASN A 45 1.64 -13.44 4.61
CA ASN A 45 1.74 -14.48 3.58
C ASN A 45 3.20 -14.66 3.11
N ARG A 46 3.95 -13.56 2.95
CA ARG A 46 5.37 -13.62 2.57
C ARG A 46 6.23 -14.27 3.65
N ILE A 47 5.98 -13.97 4.92
CA ILE A 47 6.65 -14.60 6.05
C ILE A 47 6.36 -16.10 6.05
N GLN A 48 5.10 -16.52 5.89
CA GLN A 48 4.74 -17.94 5.80
C GLN A 48 5.40 -18.64 4.61
N GLU A 49 5.44 -18.02 3.42
CA GLU A 49 6.12 -18.57 2.25
C GLU A 49 7.64 -18.72 2.45
N ILE A 50 8.29 -17.79 3.17
CA ILE A 50 9.72 -17.87 3.46
C ILE A 50 10.00 -19.01 4.46
N TYR A 51 9.22 -19.10 5.54
CA TYR A 51 9.48 -20.05 6.62
C TYR A 51 8.96 -21.47 6.34
N SER A 52 8.00 -21.65 5.43
CA SER A 52 7.49 -22.96 5.00
C SER A 52 8.51 -23.86 4.28
N LYS A 53 9.61 -23.28 3.77
CA LYS A 53 10.68 -24.04 3.08
C LYS A 53 11.62 -24.76 4.04
N TYR A 54 11.57 -24.43 5.33
CA TYR A 54 12.46 -25.01 6.34
C TYR A 54 11.72 -26.07 7.15
N PRO A 55 12.40 -27.16 7.54
CA PRO A 55 11.83 -28.15 8.43
C PRO A 55 11.47 -27.50 9.77
N THR A 56 10.21 -27.60 10.16
CA THR A 56 9.73 -27.12 11.46
C THR A 56 10.15 -28.11 12.54
N LEU A 57 10.87 -27.60 13.54
CA LEU A 57 11.23 -28.37 14.73
C LEU A 57 10.21 -28.07 15.83
N ASP A 58 9.66 -29.12 16.43
CA ASP A 58 8.78 -28.97 17.60
C ASP A 58 9.63 -28.65 18.84
N LEU A 59 9.56 -27.39 19.27
CA LEU A 59 10.23 -26.89 20.46
C LEU A 59 9.28 -26.74 21.65
N SER A 60 8.07 -27.32 21.59
CA SER A 60 7.05 -27.15 22.65
C SER A 60 7.52 -27.63 24.02
N ASN A 61 8.43 -28.62 24.05
CA ASN A 61 9.03 -29.15 25.28
C ASN A 61 10.43 -28.57 25.56
N PHE A 62 10.92 -27.66 24.74
CA PHE A 62 12.24 -27.03 24.93
C PHE A 62 12.10 -25.79 25.79
N LYS A 63 12.68 -25.82 26.98
CA LYS A 63 12.79 -24.65 27.85
C LYS A 63 14.25 -24.20 27.87
N PHE A 64 14.52 -23.09 27.18
CA PHE A 64 15.84 -22.46 27.26
C PHE A 64 16.10 -22.00 28.70
N ASN A 65 17.13 -22.56 29.33
CA ASN A 65 17.61 -22.14 30.63
C ASN A 65 18.92 -21.34 30.44
N ARG A 66 18.87 -20.03 30.73
CA ARG A 66 20.03 -19.14 30.60
C ARG A 66 21.20 -19.58 31.49
N ASN A 67 20.93 -20.22 32.63
CA ASN A 67 21.97 -20.63 33.56
C ASN A 67 22.79 -21.79 32.98
N ASP A 68 22.13 -22.78 32.36
CA ASP A 68 22.78 -23.92 31.72
C ASP A 68 23.62 -23.52 30.49
N ALA A 69 23.28 -22.40 29.84
CA ALA A 69 23.97 -21.89 28.66
C ALA A 69 25.24 -21.06 28.98
N ASN A 70 25.47 -20.75 30.25
CA ASN A 70 26.62 -19.95 30.71
C ASN A 70 27.68 -20.80 31.45
N ASP A 71 27.45 -22.10 31.63
CA ASP A 71 28.46 -23.03 32.16
C ASP A 71 29.47 -23.37 31.06
N PHE A 72 30.40 -22.45 30.82
CA PHE A 72 31.67 -22.72 30.16
C PHE A 72 32.72 -23.00 31.24
N GLU A 73 32.88 -24.27 31.62
CA GLU A 73 34.11 -24.73 32.31
C GLU A 73 35.33 -24.61 31.39
#